data_AF-A0A2T5IIA5-F1
#
_entry.id   AF-A0A2T5IIA5-F1
#
_cell.length_a   1.000
_cell.length_b   1.000
_cell.length_c   1.000
_cell.angle_alpha   90.00
_cell.angle_beta   90.00
_cell.angle_gamma   90.00
#
_symmetry.space_group_name_H-M   'P 1'
#
loop_
_entity.id
_entity.type
_entity.pdbx_description
1 polymer ?
#
loop_
_entity_poly.entity_id
_entity_poly.type
_entity_poly.pdbx_seq_one_letter_code
_entity_poly.pdbx_strand_id
1 'polypeptide(L)'
;MARLFSLTLQRVERRFPIAGILDNRAAIEAAREDRTFITASDADFHAIRGDTGNISNDAADSNRGGKCIPALTSPDCWDGALGHLVNAVNWAGSGNGLGIVSFLDGEHPGSFWWTHENSFLRNELSGSVNYSGSDQNPIINSVQADYPLNYGLTSRGLSNWKNSFHATFLPIGSYTPVIDSSLRPGSAVAIATTLPAMPEVESYLMLYPEHMEETCSESTGSAP
;
A
#
# COMPACT_ATOMS: atom_id res chain seq x y z
N MET A 1 -3.38 -27.97 8.55
CA MET A 1 -2.93 -26.89 9.47
C MET A 1 -1.95 -26.01 8.69
N ALA A 2 -2.48 -25.13 7.82
CA ALA A 2 -1.67 -24.24 7.00
C ALA A 2 -1.18 -23.08 7.87
N ARG A 3 0.12 -23.03 8.13
CA ARG A 3 0.74 -21.90 8.83
C ARG A 3 0.72 -20.71 7.88
N LEU A 4 0.00 -19.65 8.25
CA LEU A 4 0.10 -18.33 7.65
C LEU A 4 1.59 -17.94 7.54
N PHE A 5 2.11 -17.87 6.33
CA PHE A 5 3.33 -17.14 6.04
C PHE A 5 2.94 -15.97 5.12
N SER A 6 2.47 -14.87 5.70
CA SER A 6 2.60 -13.62 4.95
C SER A 6 4.09 -13.35 4.85
N LEU A 7 4.66 -13.37 3.63
CA LEU A 7 6.02 -12.90 3.44
C LEU A 7 5.95 -11.37 3.45
N THR A 8 5.83 -10.80 4.65
CA THR A 8 6.05 -9.38 4.85
C THR A 8 7.55 -9.14 4.69
N LEU A 9 7.99 -8.72 3.49
CA LEU A 9 9.32 -8.18 3.29
C LEU A 9 9.35 -6.77 3.91
N GLN A 10 9.32 -6.71 5.24
CA GLN A 10 9.43 -5.45 5.97
C GLN A 10 10.57 -5.47 6.97
N ARG A 11 11.39 -4.45 6.85
CA ARG A 11 12.54 -4.21 7.69
C ARG A 11 12.07 -3.43 8.90
N VAL A 12 11.48 -4.12 9.87
CA VAL A 12 11.61 -3.69 11.26
C VAL A 12 12.92 -4.30 11.79
N GLU A 13 14.03 -3.59 11.53
CA GLU A 13 15.38 -3.84 12.06
C GLU A 13 16.15 -5.08 11.54
N ARG A 14 16.78 -4.94 10.35
CA ARG A 14 17.99 -5.71 9.93
C ARG A 14 17.97 -7.25 10.08
N ARG A 15 16.82 -7.92 10.00
CA ARG A 15 16.75 -9.39 10.26
C ARG A 15 16.50 -10.31 9.07
N PHE A 16 16.24 -9.78 7.88
CA PHE A 16 16.27 -10.60 6.66
C PHE A 16 17.41 -10.15 5.75
N PRO A 17 18.49 -10.94 5.63
CA PRO A 17 19.52 -10.65 4.64
C PRO A 17 18.91 -10.80 3.25
N ILE A 18 19.18 -9.84 2.35
CA ILE A 18 18.81 -9.91 0.93
C ILE A 18 19.25 -11.25 0.33
N ALA A 19 20.40 -11.77 0.76
CA ALA A 19 20.87 -13.10 0.41
C ALA A 19 19.80 -14.18 0.63
N GLY A 20 19.07 -14.19 1.74
CA GLY A 20 18.01 -15.16 1.99
C GLY A 20 16.86 -15.07 0.99
N ILE A 21 16.53 -13.88 0.48
CA ILE A 21 15.50 -13.68 -0.55
C ILE A 21 16.00 -14.23 -1.89
N LEU A 22 17.24 -13.89 -2.24
CA LEU A 22 17.88 -14.33 -3.48
C LEU A 22 18.10 -15.86 -3.50
N ASP A 23 18.53 -16.44 -2.38
CA ASP A 23 18.81 -17.87 -2.22
C ASP A 23 17.53 -18.73 -2.25
N ASN A 24 16.37 -18.14 -1.91
CA ASN A 24 15.08 -18.85 -1.88
C ASN A 24 14.16 -18.49 -3.06
N ARG A 25 14.71 -17.91 -4.13
CA ARG A 25 13.94 -17.48 -5.33
C ARG A 25 12.90 -18.50 -5.77
N ALA A 26 13.29 -19.75 -6.03
CA ALA A 26 12.40 -20.77 -6.57
C ALA A 26 11.25 -21.13 -5.60
N ALA A 27 11.51 -21.15 -4.28
CA ALA A 27 10.49 -21.40 -3.28
C ALA A 27 9.50 -20.24 -3.18
N ILE A 28 9.99 -19.00 -3.29
CA ILE A 28 9.15 -17.79 -3.32
C ILE A 28 8.30 -17.77 -4.59
N GLU A 29 8.89 -18.04 -5.76
CA GLU A 29 8.16 -18.13 -7.03
C GLU A 29 7.06 -19.22 -7.01
N ALA A 30 7.34 -20.37 -6.38
CA ALA A 30 6.36 -21.46 -6.27
C ALA A 30 5.24 -21.17 -5.27
N ALA A 31 5.50 -20.36 -4.25
CA ALA A 31 4.56 -20.10 -3.17
C ALA A 31 3.82 -18.75 -3.32
N ARG A 32 4.36 -17.84 -4.12
CA ARG A 32 3.64 -16.64 -4.57
C ARG A 32 2.63 -17.09 -5.64
N GLU A 33 1.36 -16.85 -5.36
CA GLU A 33 0.30 -17.00 -6.36
C GLU A 33 0.35 -15.79 -7.32
N ASP A 34 -0.77 -15.45 -7.95
CA ASP A 34 -0.94 -14.28 -8.80
C ASP A 34 -1.02 -12.95 -8.03
N ARG A 35 -0.78 -12.94 -6.71
CA ARG A 35 -0.92 -11.77 -5.83
C ARG A 35 0.42 -11.24 -5.35
N THR A 36 0.88 -10.17 -5.99
CA THR A 36 2.08 -9.42 -5.62
C THR A 36 1.76 -7.92 -5.53
N PHE A 37 2.11 -7.31 -4.40
CA PHE A 37 2.09 -5.87 -4.17
C PHE A 37 3.52 -5.37 -3.93
N ILE A 38 3.89 -4.30 -4.62
CA ILE A 38 5.24 -3.73 -4.56
C ILE A 38 5.09 -2.22 -4.36
N THR A 39 5.75 -1.68 -3.37
CA THR A 39 5.73 -0.25 -3.09
C THR A 39 7.14 0.30 -2.96
N ALA A 40 7.35 1.44 -3.61
CA ALA A 40 8.58 2.21 -3.53
C ALA A 40 8.68 3.03 -2.22
N SER A 41 7.70 2.87 -1.31
CA SER A 41 7.70 3.48 0.01
C SER A 41 8.49 2.66 1.03
N ASP A 42 8.97 3.33 2.07
CA ASP A 42 9.50 2.76 3.31
C ASP A 42 8.48 2.87 4.46
N ALA A 43 7.18 2.70 4.16
CA ALA A 43 6.11 2.85 5.15
C ALA A 43 6.28 1.93 6.38
N ASP A 44 6.98 0.82 6.23
CA ASP A 44 7.34 -0.09 7.33
C ASP A 44 8.22 0.58 8.39
N PHE A 45 9.19 1.37 7.94
CA PHE A 45 10.08 2.16 8.77
C PHE A 45 9.37 3.39 9.36
N HIS A 46 8.43 3.97 8.63
CA HIS A 46 7.70 5.17 9.02
C HIS A 46 6.50 4.89 9.94
N ALA A 47 5.88 3.72 9.84
CA ALA A 47 4.72 3.35 10.66
C ALA A 47 5.01 3.42 12.17
N ILE A 48 6.18 2.95 12.61
CA ILE A 48 6.57 3.02 14.03
C ILE A 48 6.90 4.45 14.51
N ARG A 49 7.12 5.39 13.58
CA ARG A 49 7.44 6.78 13.89
C ARG A 49 6.21 7.68 13.93
N GLY A 50 5.06 7.18 13.46
CA GLY A 50 3.84 7.95 13.36
C GLY A 50 3.93 9.04 12.30
N ASP A 51 4.56 8.74 11.17
CA ASP A 51 4.65 9.71 10.08
C ASP A 51 3.36 9.68 9.25
N THR A 52 2.72 10.85 9.18
CA THR A 52 1.48 11.12 8.43
C THR A 52 1.49 12.59 8.00
N GLY A 53 1.04 12.89 6.78
CA GLY A 53 0.90 14.27 6.32
C GLY A 53 -0.33 15.01 6.87
N ASN A 54 -1.08 14.37 7.77
CA ASN A 54 -2.26 14.96 8.41
C ASN A 54 -1.96 15.79 9.66
N ILE A 55 -0.76 15.65 10.23
CA ILE A 55 -0.34 16.42 11.42
C ILE A 55 0.63 17.53 11.02
N SER A 56 0.52 18.70 11.67
CA SER A 56 1.41 19.84 11.39
C SER A 56 2.83 19.56 11.87
N ASN A 57 3.81 19.90 11.03
CA ASN A 57 5.24 19.84 11.36
C ASN A 57 5.73 21.03 12.21
N ASP A 58 4.83 21.89 12.69
CA ASP A 58 5.19 23.06 13.47
C ASP A 58 5.79 22.69 14.82
N ALA A 59 6.99 23.20 15.11
CA ALA A 59 7.71 22.93 16.35
C ALA A 59 7.00 23.45 17.62
N ALA A 60 5.95 24.27 17.46
CA ALA A 60 5.10 24.75 18.54
C ALA A 60 4.01 23.73 18.94
N ASP A 61 3.72 22.75 18.09
CA ASP A 61 2.80 21.67 18.44
C ASP A 61 3.48 20.74 19.44
N SER A 62 2.73 20.40 20.49
CA SER A 62 3.18 19.57 21.63
C SER A 62 3.72 18.18 21.23
N ASN A 63 3.54 17.79 19.96
CA ASN A 63 3.98 16.55 19.34
C ASN A 63 5.32 16.69 18.60
N ARG A 64 6.39 17.10 19.31
CA ARG A 64 7.82 16.95 18.94
C ARG A 64 8.11 16.88 17.42
N GLY A 65 7.72 17.89 16.65
CA GLY A 65 8.05 18.02 15.22
C GLY A 65 7.21 17.19 14.24
N GLY A 66 5.88 17.15 14.42
CA GLY A 66 4.95 16.69 13.39
C GLY A 66 4.63 15.19 13.34
N LYS A 67 4.82 14.49 14.45
CA LYS A 67 4.55 13.04 14.53
C LYS A 67 3.24 12.75 15.23
N CYS A 68 2.53 11.74 14.75
CA CYS A 68 1.36 11.21 15.44
C CYS A 68 1.80 10.29 16.59
N ILE A 69 1.41 10.64 17.83
CA ILE A 69 1.81 9.91 19.04
C ILE A 69 0.60 9.72 19.95
N PRO A 70 0.31 8.49 20.41
CA PRO A 70 0.96 7.22 20.05
C PRO A 70 0.55 6.71 18.65
N ALA A 71 1.53 6.29 17.85
CA ALA A 71 1.32 5.93 16.44
C ALA A 71 0.28 4.80 16.24
N LEU A 72 0.33 3.76 17.06
CA LEU A 72 -0.48 2.54 16.89
C LEU A 72 -1.98 2.74 17.18
N THR A 73 -2.35 3.73 17.98
CA THR A 73 -3.74 3.91 18.44
C THR A 73 -4.33 5.26 18.07
N SER A 74 -3.54 6.17 17.49
CA SER A 74 -4.05 7.47 17.04
C SER A 74 -4.69 7.32 15.65
N PRO A 75 -5.97 7.71 15.48
CA PRO A 75 -6.67 7.65 14.19
C PRO A 75 -5.95 8.42 13.07
N ASP A 76 -5.31 9.54 13.38
CA ASP A 76 -4.61 10.38 12.40
C ASP A 76 -3.42 9.64 11.76
N CYS A 77 -2.87 8.63 12.44
CA CYS A 77 -1.80 7.78 11.90
C CYS A 77 -2.29 6.76 10.88
N TRP A 78 -3.56 6.35 10.97
CA TRP A 78 -4.15 5.35 10.08
C TRP A 78 -4.29 5.88 8.66
N ASP A 79 -4.37 7.19 8.47
CA ASP A 79 -4.19 7.82 7.17
C ASP A 79 -2.73 8.31 7.03
N GLY A 80 -1.83 7.38 6.68
CA GLY A 80 -0.39 7.61 6.65
C GLY A 80 0.42 6.31 6.53
N ALA A 81 1.66 6.31 7.02
CA ALA A 81 2.56 5.16 6.88
C ALA A 81 2.02 3.89 7.55
N LEU A 82 1.36 4.05 8.69
CA LEU A 82 0.74 2.93 9.40
C LEU A 82 -0.39 2.31 8.59
N GLY A 83 -1.32 3.12 8.06
CA GLY A 83 -2.41 2.62 7.22
C GLY A 83 -1.92 1.93 5.96
N HIS A 84 -0.95 2.53 5.26
CA HIS A 84 -0.37 1.93 4.04
C HIS A 84 0.21 0.54 4.31
N LEU A 85 0.95 0.41 5.42
CA LEU A 85 1.46 -0.89 5.88
C LEU A 85 0.30 -1.86 6.20
N VAL A 86 -0.65 -1.46 7.06
CA VAL A 86 -1.71 -2.37 7.50
C VAL A 86 -2.57 -2.83 6.32
N ASN A 87 -2.92 -1.93 5.40
CA ASN A 87 -3.66 -2.28 4.19
C ASN A 87 -2.90 -3.27 3.31
N ALA A 88 -1.58 -3.08 3.12
CA ALA A 88 -0.74 -4.01 2.36
C ALA A 88 -0.72 -5.42 3.00
N VAL A 89 -0.53 -5.50 4.31
CA VAL A 89 -0.50 -6.79 5.03
C VAL A 89 -1.87 -7.48 5.02
N ASN A 90 -2.94 -6.73 5.27
CA ASN A 90 -4.30 -7.26 5.22
C ASN A 90 -4.64 -7.77 3.81
N TRP A 91 -4.27 -7.02 2.77
CA TRP A 91 -4.45 -7.43 1.39
C TRP A 91 -3.74 -8.77 1.10
N ALA A 92 -2.48 -8.92 1.53
CA ALA A 92 -1.74 -10.16 1.33
C ALA A 92 -2.40 -11.35 2.05
N GLY A 93 -2.86 -11.14 3.29
CA GLY A 93 -3.51 -12.16 4.10
C GLY A 93 -4.95 -12.52 3.68
N SER A 94 -5.58 -11.74 2.80
CA SER A 94 -7.01 -11.86 2.49
C SER A 94 -7.42 -13.04 1.58
N GLY A 95 -6.49 -13.90 1.17
CA GLY A 95 -6.79 -15.00 0.23
C GLY A 95 -6.12 -16.31 0.57
N ASN A 96 -6.18 -17.26 -0.37
CA ASN A 96 -5.90 -18.68 -0.09
C ASN A 96 -4.40 -19.05 -0.12
N GLY A 97 -3.55 -18.26 -0.79
CA GLY A 97 -2.09 -18.41 -0.74
C GLY A 97 -1.38 -17.29 0.01
N LEU A 98 -0.04 -17.25 -0.10
CA LEU A 98 0.80 -16.43 0.76
C LEU A 98 0.64 -14.91 0.54
N GLY A 99 0.44 -14.48 -0.72
CA GLY A 99 0.50 -13.07 -1.10
C GLY A 99 1.89 -12.46 -0.85
N ILE A 100 2.41 -11.69 -1.79
CA ILE A 100 3.71 -11.01 -1.61
C ILE A 100 3.49 -9.52 -1.40
N VAL A 101 4.12 -8.98 -0.37
CA VAL A 101 4.24 -7.54 -0.14
C VAL A 101 5.72 -7.22 -0.07
N SER A 102 6.18 -6.37 -0.98
CA SER A 102 7.56 -5.88 -1.00
C SER A 102 7.61 -4.37 -0.83
N PHE A 103 8.26 -3.92 0.24
CA PHE A 103 8.67 -2.53 0.40
C PHE A 103 10.04 -2.33 -0.23
N LEU A 104 10.34 -1.08 -0.60
CA LEU A 104 11.67 -0.70 -1.03
C LEU A 104 12.62 -0.85 0.16
N ASP A 105 13.82 -1.38 -0.05
CA ASP A 105 14.75 -1.67 1.04
C ASP A 105 15.64 -0.46 1.45
N GLY A 106 15.33 0.72 0.92
CA GLY A 106 16.05 1.98 1.05
C GLY A 106 16.99 2.24 -0.13
N GLU A 107 17.46 3.47 -0.33
CA GLU A 107 18.44 3.80 -1.40
C GLU A 107 19.87 3.73 -0.83
N HIS A 108 20.49 2.53 -0.85
CA HIS A 108 21.88 2.36 -0.41
C HIS A 108 22.63 1.29 -1.23
N PRO A 109 23.97 1.29 -1.25
CA PRO A 109 24.71 0.23 -1.94
C PRO A 109 24.26 -1.17 -1.49
N GLY A 110 23.93 -2.02 -2.46
CA GLY A 110 23.41 -3.38 -2.24
C GLY A 110 21.88 -3.48 -2.08
N SER A 111 21.14 -2.37 -2.15
CA SER A 111 19.69 -2.33 -1.88
C SER A 111 18.81 -2.56 -3.14
N PHE A 112 19.43 -2.58 -4.32
CA PHE A 112 18.74 -2.75 -5.60
C PHE A 112 18.40 -4.21 -5.93
N TRP A 113 17.86 -4.96 -4.97
CA TRP A 113 17.65 -6.41 -5.10
C TRP A 113 16.53 -6.76 -6.06
N TRP A 114 15.51 -5.91 -6.23
CA TRP A 114 14.40 -6.14 -7.17
C TRP A 114 14.86 -6.48 -8.59
N THR A 115 15.89 -5.79 -9.07
CA THR A 115 16.44 -5.98 -10.42
C THR A 115 17.69 -6.86 -10.43
N HIS A 116 18.13 -7.40 -9.28
CA HIS A 116 19.27 -8.30 -9.18
C HIS A 116 19.03 -9.60 -9.96
N GLU A 117 20.08 -10.19 -10.57
CA GLU A 117 19.96 -11.37 -11.46
C GLU A 117 19.24 -12.58 -10.84
N ASN A 118 19.40 -12.77 -9.54
CA ASN A 118 18.78 -13.84 -8.76
C ASN A 118 17.44 -13.45 -8.10
N SER A 119 16.88 -12.28 -8.43
CA SER A 119 15.57 -11.86 -7.91
C SER A 119 14.43 -12.53 -8.65
N PHE A 120 13.41 -12.97 -7.91
CA PHE A 120 12.15 -13.45 -8.47
C PHE A 120 11.36 -12.34 -9.18
N LEU A 121 11.65 -11.07 -8.87
CA LEU A 121 11.02 -9.90 -9.48
C LEU A 121 11.76 -9.37 -10.71
N ARG A 122 12.98 -9.86 -11.00
CA ARG A 122 13.84 -9.25 -12.02
C ARG A 122 13.17 -9.21 -13.39
N ASN A 123 12.58 -10.32 -13.82
CA ASN A 123 11.96 -10.41 -15.15
C ASN A 123 10.77 -9.44 -15.28
N GLU A 124 10.12 -9.11 -14.17
CA GLU A 124 8.94 -8.24 -14.13
C GLU A 124 9.33 -6.75 -14.05
N LEU A 125 10.43 -6.44 -13.35
CA LEU A 125 10.79 -5.08 -12.97
C LEU A 125 11.99 -4.51 -13.73
N SER A 126 12.83 -5.34 -14.36
CA SER A 126 14.04 -4.89 -15.05
C SER A 126 13.71 -3.90 -16.17
N GLY A 127 14.28 -2.69 -16.08
CA GLY A 127 14.03 -1.60 -17.03
C GLY A 127 12.83 -0.71 -16.68
N SER A 128 12.04 -1.08 -15.67
CA SER A 128 10.82 -0.37 -15.28
C SER A 128 10.91 0.33 -13.93
N VAL A 129 11.97 0.10 -13.14
CA VAL A 129 12.18 0.78 -11.85
C VAL A 129 13.09 1.99 -12.01
N ASN A 130 12.65 3.13 -11.49
CA ASN A 130 13.42 4.37 -11.46
C ASN A 130 13.70 4.78 -10.00
N TYR A 131 14.94 4.56 -9.55
CA TYR A 131 15.40 4.87 -8.19
C TYR A 131 15.76 6.34 -7.95
N SER A 132 15.67 7.21 -8.97
CA SER A 132 16.00 8.64 -8.81
C SER A 132 14.83 9.49 -8.29
N GLY A 133 13.81 8.87 -7.70
CA GLY A 133 12.50 9.47 -7.46
C GLY A 133 12.16 9.54 -5.99
N SER A 134 12.66 10.55 -5.27
CA SER A 134 12.16 10.89 -3.94
C SER A 134 10.82 11.65 -4.03
N ASP A 135 9.70 10.95 -4.13
CA ASP A 135 8.36 11.59 -4.16
C ASP A 135 7.83 11.80 -2.73
N GLN A 136 7.39 13.01 -2.42
CA GLN A 136 6.81 13.39 -1.11
C GLN A 136 5.36 13.86 -1.21
N ASN A 137 4.76 13.81 -2.40
CA ASN A 137 3.38 14.19 -2.62
C ASN A 137 2.69 13.19 -3.56
N PRO A 138 2.65 11.90 -3.23
CA PRO A 138 2.01 10.92 -4.09
C PRO A 138 0.50 11.20 -4.26
N ILE A 139 -0.09 10.67 -5.32
CA ILE A 139 -1.49 10.91 -5.68
C ILE A 139 -2.25 9.60 -5.63
N ILE A 140 -3.33 9.58 -4.84
CA ILE A 140 -4.43 8.61 -4.93
C ILE A 140 -5.56 9.31 -5.69
N ASN A 141 -5.84 8.86 -6.91
CA ASN A 141 -6.99 9.35 -7.68
C ASN A 141 -8.30 8.67 -7.22
N SER A 142 -9.45 9.12 -7.76
CA SER A 142 -10.76 8.62 -7.32
C SER A 142 -10.94 7.12 -7.53
N VAL A 143 -10.38 6.54 -8.60
CA VAL A 143 -10.46 5.09 -8.84
C VAL A 143 -9.56 4.34 -7.87
N GLN A 144 -8.37 4.87 -7.61
CA GLN A 144 -7.42 4.28 -6.67
C GLN A 144 -7.92 4.32 -5.22
N ALA A 145 -8.73 5.31 -4.85
CA ALA A 145 -9.33 5.41 -3.52
C ALA A 145 -10.28 4.24 -3.20
N ASP A 146 -10.85 3.60 -4.22
CA ASP A 146 -11.73 2.43 -4.07
C ASP A 146 -10.94 1.12 -3.88
N TYR A 147 -9.61 1.14 -4.02
CA TYR A 147 -8.81 -0.07 -3.85
C TYR A 147 -8.71 -0.45 -2.37
N PRO A 148 -8.85 -1.74 -2.01
CA PRO A 148 -8.63 -2.20 -0.62
C PRO A 148 -7.24 -1.82 -0.07
N LEU A 149 -6.24 -1.71 -0.94
CA LEU A 149 -4.88 -1.24 -0.60
C LEU A 149 -4.85 0.22 -0.13
N ASN A 150 -5.82 1.04 -0.53
CA ASN A 150 -5.90 2.47 -0.23
C ASN A 150 -7.08 2.83 0.69
N TYR A 151 -7.78 1.86 1.26
CA TYR A 151 -8.95 2.14 2.09
C TYR A 151 -8.56 3.03 3.29
N GLY A 152 -9.25 4.17 3.43
CA GLY A 152 -8.98 5.16 4.47
C GLY A 152 -7.70 5.97 4.28
N LEU A 153 -6.93 5.76 3.20
CA LEU A 153 -5.76 6.55 2.87
C LEU A 153 -6.13 7.77 2.01
N THR A 154 -5.36 8.83 2.16
CA THR A 154 -5.42 10.02 1.32
C THR A 154 -4.04 10.36 0.77
N SER A 155 -4.00 11.04 -0.37
CA SER A 155 -2.77 11.60 -0.93
C SER A 155 -2.00 12.44 0.10
N ARG A 156 -2.74 13.21 0.91
CA ARG A 156 -2.18 14.03 1.98
C ARG A 156 -1.56 13.18 3.09
N GLY A 157 -2.25 12.14 3.55
CA GLY A 157 -1.73 11.24 4.58
C GLY A 157 -0.41 10.59 4.17
N LEU A 158 -0.24 10.32 2.87
CA LEU A 158 0.98 9.81 2.25
C LEU A 158 2.06 10.86 1.93
N SER A 159 1.83 12.14 2.25
CA SER A 159 2.79 13.22 1.97
C SER A 159 3.66 13.58 3.17
N ASN A 160 4.78 14.28 2.89
CA ASN A 160 5.65 14.91 3.88
C ASN A 160 6.23 13.95 4.93
N TRP A 161 6.31 12.66 4.61
CA TRP A 161 7.13 11.75 5.40
C TRP A 161 8.58 12.18 5.21
N LYS A 162 9.44 12.01 6.21
CA LYS A 162 10.79 12.65 6.22
C LYS A 162 11.63 12.38 4.95
N ASN A 163 11.38 11.28 4.25
CA ASN A 163 11.46 11.12 2.79
C ASN A 163 11.14 9.66 2.53
N SER A 164 10.01 9.32 1.91
CA SER A 164 9.55 7.92 1.96
C SER A 164 9.41 7.14 0.67
N PHE A 165 9.00 7.76 -0.43
CA PHE A 165 8.98 7.07 -1.72
C PHE A 165 10.29 7.37 -2.42
N HIS A 166 11.17 6.39 -2.61
CA HIS A 166 12.51 6.62 -3.20
C HIS A 166 12.67 6.03 -4.61
N ALA A 167 11.60 5.44 -5.14
CA ALA A 167 11.57 5.00 -6.52
C ALA A 167 10.18 5.23 -7.14
N THR A 168 10.10 5.11 -8.45
CA THR A 168 8.84 4.97 -9.17
C THR A 168 8.92 3.82 -10.16
N PHE A 169 7.76 3.33 -10.57
CA PHE A 169 7.59 2.27 -11.55
C PHE A 169 7.00 2.86 -12.83
N LEU A 170 7.66 2.64 -13.96
CA LEU A 170 7.07 2.82 -15.28
C LEU A 170 5.93 1.78 -15.49
N PRO A 171 5.02 1.98 -16.45
CA PRO A 171 3.95 1.04 -16.72
C PRO A 171 4.46 -0.39 -17.00
N ILE A 172 3.89 -1.38 -16.31
CA ILE A 172 4.20 -2.81 -16.49
C ILE A 172 2.87 -3.53 -16.70
N GLY A 173 2.71 -4.25 -17.83
CA GLY A 173 1.41 -4.79 -18.24
C GLY A 173 0.75 -5.78 -17.26
N SER A 174 1.55 -6.45 -16.42
CA SER A 174 1.04 -7.39 -15.40
C SER A 174 0.70 -6.74 -14.06
N TYR A 175 0.85 -5.42 -13.95
CA TYR A 175 0.64 -4.67 -12.70
C TYR A 175 -0.25 -3.45 -12.92
N THR A 176 -1.18 -3.23 -12.00
CA THR A 176 -1.99 -2.02 -11.92
C THR A 176 -1.34 -1.00 -10.98
N PRO A 177 -1.20 0.28 -11.39
CA PRO A 177 -0.85 1.37 -10.50
C PRO A 177 -1.85 1.54 -9.35
N VAL A 178 -1.35 1.54 -8.11
CA VAL A 178 -2.16 1.69 -6.89
C VAL A 178 -2.07 3.11 -6.35
N ILE A 179 -0.90 3.72 -6.46
CA ILE A 179 -0.63 5.10 -6.03
C ILE A 179 0.29 5.72 -7.08
N ASP A 180 -0.07 6.89 -7.60
CA ASP A 180 0.68 7.58 -8.65
C ASP A 180 1.73 8.53 -8.07
N SER A 181 2.81 8.76 -8.83
CA SER A 181 3.77 9.82 -8.53
C SER A 181 3.25 11.17 -9.00
N SER A 182 3.28 12.19 -8.15
CA SER A 182 3.04 13.57 -8.59
C SER A 182 4.25 14.15 -9.30
N LEU A 183 5.46 13.78 -8.87
CA LEU A 183 6.70 14.29 -9.40
C LEU A 183 7.00 13.76 -10.81
N ARG A 184 6.49 12.57 -11.14
CA ARG A 184 6.76 11.86 -12.39
C ARG A 184 5.44 11.32 -12.99
N PRO A 185 4.66 12.17 -13.67
CA PRO A 185 3.43 11.76 -14.32
C PRO A 185 3.63 10.57 -15.26
N GLY A 186 2.72 9.60 -15.22
CA GLY A 186 2.83 8.35 -15.97
C GLY A 186 3.67 7.26 -15.28
N SER A 187 4.10 7.48 -14.04
CA SER A 187 4.73 6.47 -13.20
C SER A 187 4.02 6.32 -11.85
N ALA A 188 4.14 5.14 -11.25
CA ALA A 188 3.49 4.78 -9.99
C ALA A 188 4.51 4.69 -8.85
N VAL A 189 4.11 4.96 -7.61
CA VAL A 189 4.91 4.70 -6.40
C VAL A 189 4.52 3.38 -5.73
N ALA A 190 3.39 2.80 -6.10
CA ALA A 190 2.98 1.46 -5.68
C ALA A 190 2.19 0.76 -6.79
N ILE A 191 2.40 -0.55 -6.93
CA ILE A 191 1.81 -1.39 -7.99
C ILE A 191 1.34 -2.74 -7.43
N ALA A 192 0.30 -3.33 -8.03
CA ALA A 192 -0.21 -4.65 -7.66
C ALA A 192 -0.63 -5.49 -8.87
N THR A 193 -0.43 -6.80 -8.85
CA THR A 193 -0.86 -7.71 -9.94
C THR A 193 -2.37 -7.96 -9.95
N THR A 194 -3.00 -8.02 -8.77
CA THR A 194 -4.43 -8.23 -8.60
C THR A 194 -4.98 -7.18 -7.64
N LEU A 195 -5.85 -6.31 -8.13
CA LEU A 195 -6.72 -5.54 -7.25
C LEU A 195 -7.89 -6.47 -6.91
N PRO A 196 -8.18 -6.77 -5.63
CA PRO A 196 -9.40 -7.48 -5.32
C PRO A 196 -10.53 -6.61 -5.88
N ALA A 197 -11.39 -7.21 -6.72
CA ALA A 197 -12.67 -6.59 -6.96
C ALA A 197 -13.29 -6.29 -5.59
N MET A 198 -13.87 -5.09 -5.43
CA MET A 198 -14.72 -4.79 -4.28
C MET A 198 -15.61 -6.01 -4.03
N PRO A 199 -15.80 -6.45 -2.77
CA PRO A 199 -16.77 -7.51 -2.53
C PRO A 199 -18.07 -7.08 -3.19
N GLU A 200 -18.58 -7.91 -4.11
CA GLU A 200 -19.81 -7.57 -4.82
C GLU A 200 -20.87 -7.21 -3.78
N VAL A 201 -21.53 -6.08 -4.01
CA VAL A 201 -22.53 -5.47 -3.10
C VAL A 201 -23.61 -6.48 -2.70
N GLU A 202 -23.81 -7.54 -3.47
CA GLU A 202 -24.69 -8.67 -3.14
C GLU A 202 -24.34 -9.38 -1.82
N SER A 203 -23.06 -9.44 -1.43
CA SER A 203 -22.65 -10.08 -0.17
C SER A 203 -22.99 -9.24 1.07
N TYR A 204 -23.05 -7.91 0.93
CA TYR A 204 -23.38 -6.99 2.03
C TYR A 204 -24.89 -6.89 2.25
N LEU A 205 -25.69 -7.00 1.18
CA LEU A 205 -27.15 -7.02 1.22
C LEU A 205 -27.72 -8.29 1.88
N MET A 206 -26.98 -9.41 1.83
CA MET A 206 -27.39 -10.68 2.46
C MET A 206 -27.13 -10.76 3.97
N LEU A 207 -26.33 -9.84 4.53
CA LEU A 207 -25.96 -9.86 5.95
C LEU A 207 -26.82 -8.93 6.83
N TYR A 208 -27.50 -7.93 6.25
CA TYR A 208 -28.31 -6.96 7.01
C TYR A 208 -29.58 -6.52 6.23
N PRO A 209 -30.66 -7.32 6.25
CA PRO A 209 -31.91 -6.99 5.54
C PRO A 209 -32.73 -5.86 6.19
N GLU A 210 -32.37 -5.40 7.39
CA GLU A 210 -33.23 -4.51 8.20
C GLU A 210 -33.10 -3.01 7.91
N HIS A 211 -32.32 -2.59 6.91
CA HIS A 211 -32.23 -1.17 6.53
C HIS A 211 -33.15 -0.73 5.38
N MET A 212 -34.11 -1.57 4.97
CA MET A 212 -35.22 -1.15 4.12
C MET A 212 -36.48 -0.94 4.95
N GLU A 213 -36.61 0.23 5.59
CA GLU A 213 -37.93 0.84 5.84
C GLU A 213 -37.78 2.30 6.26
N GLU A 214 -37.57 3.17 5.27
CA GLU A 214 -38.03 4.56 5.37
C GLU A 214 -38.57 5.03 4.00
N THR A 215 -39.81 4.62 3.76
CA THR A 215 -40.89 5.34 3.05
C THR A 215 -40.49 6.35 1.96
N CYS A 216 -40.67 5.95 0.69
CA CYS A 216 -41.18 6.85 -0.34
C CYS A 216 -42.64 6.48 -0.60
N SER A 217 -43.56 7.08 0.17
CA SER A 217 -44.98 7.07 -0.17
C SER A 217 -45.22 7.99 -1.37
N GLU A 218 -45.56 7.41 -2.52
CA GLU A 218 -46.09 8.13 -3.67
C GLU A 218 -47.37 8.89 -3.27
N SER A 219 -47.35 10.23 -3.37
CA SER A 219 -48.58 11.02 -3.35
C SER A 219 -49.06 11.24 -4.78
N THR A 220 -50.03 10.46 -5.21
CA THR A 220 -50.89 10.79 -6.35
C THR A 220 -51.86 11.90 -5.95
N GLY A 221 -51.86 13.04 -6.66
CA GLY A 221 -52.85 14.10 -6.40
C GLY A 221 -52.72 15.37 -7.25
N SER A 222 -53.27 15.30 -8.46
CA SER A 222 -53.84 16.33 -9.36
C SER A 222 -53.58 17.83 -9.15
N ALA A 223 -53.13 18.47 -10.23
CA ALA A 223 -53.23 19.92 -10.45
C ALA A 223 -54.67 20.34 -10.88
N PRO A 224 -55.09 21.59 -10.59
CA PRO A 224 -56.30 22.19 -11.16
C PRO A 224 -56.12 22.64 -12.62
#